data_AF-C0GKU1-F1
#
_entry.id   AF-C0GKU1-F1
#
_cell.length_a   1.000
_cell.length_b   1.000
_cell.length_c   1.000
_cell.angle_alpha   90.00
_cell.angle_beta   90.00
_cell.angle_gamma   90.00
#
_symmetry.space_group_name_H-M   'P 1'
#
loop_
_entity.id
_entity.type
_entity.pdbx_description
1 polymer ?
#
loop_
_entity_poly.entity_id
_entity_poly.type
_entity_poly.pdbx_seq_one_letter_code
_entity_poly.pdbx_strand_id
1 'polypeptide(L)' 'MLIKYIGTCFVCFDYIEEGKEYQIRKGGRLFHEQCVKKNPYDSYVLLEQKCAKEDRSD' A
#
# COMPACT_ATOMS: atom_id res chain seq x y z
N MET A 1 14.15 -20.75 -6.14
CA MET A 1 12.82 -20.18 -5.85
C MET A 1 12.55 -19.11 -6.89
N LEU A 2 11.40 -19.16 -7.57
CA LEU A 2 10.97 -18.08 -8.45
C LEU A 2 10.39 -16.97 -7.57
N ILE A 3 10.95 -15.76 -7.67
CA ILE A 3 10.38 -14.58 -7.02
C ILE A 3 9.13 -14.21 -7.82
N LYS A 4 7.98 -14.19 -7.16
CA LYS A 4 6.72 -13.76 -7.76
C LYS A 4 6.42 -12.34 -7.33
N TYR A 5 6.17 -11.47 -8.31
CA TYR A 5 5.77 -10.08 -8.09
C TYR A 5 4.26 -9.96 -8.21
N ILE A 6 3.66 -9.19 -7.32
CA ILE A 6 2.19 -9.05 -7.22
C ILE A 6 1.71 -7.63 -7.54
N GLY A 7 2.64 -6.68 -7.69
CA GLY A 7 2.33 -5.32 -8.09
C GLY A 7 3.48 -4.36 -7.83
N THR A 8 3.13 -3.09 -7.70
CA THR A 8 4.08 -1.98 -7.54
C THR A 8 3.70 -1.15 -6.32
N CYS A 9 4.70 -0.73 -5.54
CA CYS A 9 4.52 0.17 -4.42
C CYS A 9 4.18 1.58 -4.91
N PHE A 10 3.05 2.13 -4.48
CA PHE A 10 2.63 3.47 -4.91
C PHE A 10 3.44 4.64 -4.31
N VAL A 11 4.36 4.37 -3.39
CA VAL A 11 5.26 5.40 -2.81
C VAL A 11 6.61 5.43 -3.52
N CYS A 12 7.27 4.28 -3.69
CA CYS A 12 8.62 4.22 -4.28
C CYS A 12 8.65 3.73 -5.73
N PHE A 13 7.51 3.27 -6.26
CA PHE A 13 7.36 2.73 -7.61
C PHE A 13 8.17 1.45 -7.92
N ASP A 14 8.72 0.78 -6.89
CA ASP A 14 9.36 -0.53 -7.03
C ASP A 14 8.35 -1.68 -6.98
N TYR A 15 8.75 -2.82 -7.54
CA TYR A 15 7.97 -4.06 -7.48
C TYR A 15 7.81 -4.57 -6.04
N ILE A 16 6.64 -5.11 -5.76
CA ILE A 16 6.32 -5.80 -4.51
C ILE A 16 6.35 -7.31 -4.76
N GLU A 17 7.17 -7.99 -3.97
CA GLU A 17 7.21 -9.47 -3.95
C GLU A 17 5.99 -10.02 -3.18
N GLU A 18 5.50 -11.18 -3.62
CA GLU A 18 4.42 -11.91 -2.95
C GLU A 18 4.78 -12.17 -1.47
N GLY A 19 3.88 -11.80 -0.55
CA GLY A 19 4.06 -11.88 0.89
C GLY A 19 4.71 -10.64 1.52
N LYS A 20 5.14 -9.66 0.72
CA LYS A 20 5.67 -8.36 1.19
C LYS A 20 4.73 -7.19 0.95
N GLU A 21 3.53 -7.44 0.44
CA GLU A 21 2.51 -6.43 0.27
C GLU A 21 1.97 -5.90 1.59
N TYR A 22 1.68 -4.61 1.57
CA TYR A 22 0.93 -3.94 2.58
C TYR A 22 -0.22 -3.18 1.93
N GLN A 23 -1.42 -3.34 2.49
CA GLN A 23 -2.61 -2.58 2.11
C GLN A 23 -3.14 -1.87 3.34
N ILE A 24 -3.38 -0.55 3.22
CA ILE A 24 -4.00 0.25 4.29
C ILE A 24 -5.47 -0.15 4.48
N ARG A 25 -6.15 -0.52 3.40
CA ARG A 25 -7.52 -1.07 3.37
C ARG A 25 -7.60 -2.26 2.42
N LYS A 26 -8.52 -3.18 2.69
CA LYS A 26 -8.70 -4.39 1.86
C LYS A 26 -9.07 -4.00 0.43
N GLY A 27 -8.33 -4.54 -0.54
CA GLY A 27 -8.55 -4.23 -1.97
C GLY A 27 -8.07 -2.84 -2.40
N GLY A 28 -7.37 -2.12 -1.53
CA GLY A 28 -6.74 -0.84 -1.85
C GLY A 28 -5.42 -0.99 -2.60
N ARG A 29 -4.73 0.14 -2.77
CA ARG A 29 -3.39 0.17 -3.38
C ARG A 29 -2.37 -0.65 -2.57
N LEU A 30 -1.37 -1.17 -3.28
CA LEU A 30 -0.28 -1.94 -2.69
C LEU A 30 0.89 -1.04 -2.33
N PHE A 31 1.51 -1.32 -1.19
CA PHE A 31 2.67 -0.61 -0.68
C PHE A 31 3.68 -1.59 -0.10
N HIS A 32 4.92 -1.14 0.03
CA HIS A 32 5.81 -1.67 1.05
C HIS A 32 5.43 -1.07 2.41
N GLU A 33 5.32 -1.90 3.45
CA GLU A 33 4.98 -1.43 4.80
C GLU A 33 5.95 -0.33 5.28
N GLN A 34 7.25 -0.49 5.01
CA GLN A 34 8.27 0.49 5.37
C GLN A 34 8.07 1.84 4.65
N CYS A 35 7.61 1.83 3.40
CA CYS A 35 7.36 3.06 2.65
C CYS A 35 6.23 3.87 3.28
N VAL A 36 5.17 3.21 3.74
CA VAL A 36 4.05 3.85 4.45
C VAL A 36 4.53 4.45 5.79
N LYS A 37 5.33 3.70 6.55
CA LYS A 37 5.86 4.16 7.85
C LYS A 37 6.81 5.35 7.71
N LYS A 38 7.67 5.36 6.68
CA LYS A 38 8.63 6.45 6.45
C LYS A 38 7.99 7.69 5.80
N ASN A 39 6.94 7.51 5.01
CA ASN A 39 6.28 8.58 4.26
C ASN A 39 4.77 8.63 4.59
N PRO A 40 4.38 8.88 5.86
CA PRO A 40 2.97 8.84 6.26
C PRO A 40 2.13 9.95 5.60
N TYR A 41 2.78 10.99 5.07
CA TYR A 41 2.15 12.13 4.38
C TYR A 41 2.27 12.06 2.85
N ASP A 42 2.72 10.94 2.30
CA ASP A 42 2.67 10.71 0.85
C ASP A 42 1.21 10.79 0.35
N SER A 43 1.01 11.35 -0.84
CA SER A 43 -0.33 11.61 -1.37
C SER A 43 -1.16 10.34 -1.54
N TYR A 44 -0.54 9.22 -1.92
CA TYR A 44 -1.25 7.93 -2.06
C TYR A 44 -1.52 7.29 -0.70
N VAL A 45 -0.63 7.47 0.28
CA VAL A 45 -0.85 7.01 1.65
C VAL A 45 -2.03 7.76 2.27
N LEU A 46 -2.05 9.08 2.17
CA LEU A 46 -3.14 9.92 2.69
C LEU A 46 -4.48 9.61 2.00
N LEU A 47 -4.45 9.38 0.68
CA LEU A 47 -5.65 9.02 -0.08
C LEU A 47 -6.25 7.69 0.40
N GLU A 48 -5.42 6.65 0.56
CA GLU A 48 -5.88 5.35 1.05
C GLU A 48 -6.36 5.40 2.51
N GLN A 49 -5.70 6.19 3.36
CA GLN A 49 -6.18 6.42 4.73
C GLN A 49 -7.54 7.13 4.75
N LYS A 50 -7.80 8.05 3.82
CA LYS A 50 -9.10 8.72 3.70
C LYS A 50 -10.18 7.73 3.25
N CYS A 51 -9.92 6.97 2.19
CA CYS A 51 -10.86 5.92 1.74
C CYS A 51 -11.13 4.89 2.85
N ALA A 52 -10.10 4.47 3.59
CA ALA A 52 -10.25 3.52 4.70
C ALA A 52 -11.14 4.05 5.85
N LYS A 53 -11.26 5.37 6.02
CA LYS A 53 -12.17 5.99 7.00
C LYS A 53 -13.60 6.02 6.47
N GLU A 54 -13.76 6.31 5.18
CA GLU A 54 -15.06 6.30 4.51
C GLU A 54 -15.66 4.89 4.51
N ASP A 55 -14.87 3.85 4.21
CA ASP A 55 -15.29 2.42 4.23
C ASP A 55 -15.77 1.92 5.62
N ARG A 56 -15.51 2.65 6.70
CA ARG A 56 -15.91 2.30 8.09
C ARG A 56 -17.13 3.09 8.56
N SER A 57 -17.65 3.96 7.72
CA SER A 57 -18.76 4.86 8.06
C SER A 57 -20.12 4.26 7.70
N ASP A 58 -20.14 3.02 7.19
CA ASP A 58 -21.31 2.17 6.94
C ASP A 58 -21.59 1.23 8.13
#